data_AF-A0A318S8A2-F1
#
_entry.id   AF-A0A318S8A2-F1
#
_cell.length_a   1.000
_cell.length_b   1.000
_cell.length_c   1.000
_cell.angle_alpha   90.00
_cell.angle_beta   90.00
_cell.angle_gamma   90.00
#
_symmetry.space_group_name_H-M   'P 1'
#
loop_
_entity.id
_entity.type
_entity.pdbx_description
1 polymer ?
#
loop_
_entity_poly.entity_id
_entity_poly.type
_entity_poly.pdbx_seq_one_letter_code
_entity_poly.pdbx_strand_id
1 'polypeptide(L)'
;MPNFLGGIVSYPHGPGSGPAGGNPEWQPYSEPTVAGQPQFGQPGNPQYGQPGPGEAYQPYQAYPPQPGQWPGGQGGFGPGGGQPPRSRKPLIIGLIAGAALIVVVLVVTLVVTLGGGGSAGNPEAAVKTYLQALSDGDAQKALGVMKTPPSDLLLTDDVLKKQQAIAKIADIKIVDTNKGGDMATVQATYTFGDRKADETFMLHETGDSWRLDEGAVSLEMSASGDIPQLTAFGVPVDKEAKVYFFPGPMEWGSADKNFTVVDSKAKDFPMSAQAYFGVSQLTTELSGTGRNAVQSAVETYLDNCALSKQADASADKPGCEQNVYAYNAEPGSATWTAPTDLSKLEYRIGYDNPDEVSVNGQLPWSVTYRTTATSYRPAETKTEQDNEFMYGKVDLSADPPTYTAD
;
A
#
# COMPACT_ATOMS: atom_id res chain seq x y z
N MET A 1 -12.61 54.57 40.62
CA MET A 1 -11.23 54.99 40.30
C MET A 1 -10.69 54.02 39.27
N PRO A 2 -10.15 54.47 38.12
CA PRO A 2 -10.95 54.98 36.99
C PRO A 2 -11.02 53.99 35.81
N ASN A 3 -12.20 53.98 35.17
CA ASN A 3 -12.47 53.53 33.80
C ASN A 3 -12.64 54.79 32.95
N PHE A 4 -12.07 54.85 31.74
CA PHE A 4 -12.57 55.72 30.67
C PHE A 4 -12.36 55.07 29.30
N LEU A 5 -13.49 54.82 28.64
CA LEU A 5 -13.66 54.50 27.24
C LEU A 5 -13.77 55.83 26.45
N GLY A 6 -13.04 55.98 25.35
CA GLY A 6 -13.40 56.87 24.24
C GLY A 6 -14.06 56.03 23.14
N GLY A 7 -14.90 56.50 22.24
CA GLY A 7 -15.32 57.85 21.85
C GLY A 7 -16.04 57.66 20.50
N ILE A 8 -17.27 58.14 20.41
CA ILE A 8 -18.24 58.04 19.31
C ILE A 8 -18.02 59.14 18.27
N VAL A 9 -18.21 58.83 16.98
CA VAL A 9 -18.73 59.77 15.97
C VAL A 9 -19.64 59.03 14.97
N SER A 10 -20.90 59.45 14.91
CA SER A 10 -21.94 59.10 13.92
C SER A 10 -21.99 60.14 12.79
N TYR A 11 -22.48 59.85 11.58
CA TYR A 11 -23.85 60.06 11.05
C TYR A 11 -23.79 59.98 9.48
N PRO A 12 -24.88 60.00 8.68
CA PRO A 12 -26.30 59.71 8.95
C PRO A 12 -26.98 58.75 7.93
N HIS A 13 -28.24 58.39 8.23
CA HIS A 13 -29.17 57.61 7.41
C HIS A 13 -30.22 58.47 6.67
N GLY A 14 -30.81 57.90 5.61
CA GLY A 14 -32.24 58.05 5.25
C GLY A 14 -32.56 57.90 3.75
N PRO A 15 -33.82 57.66 3.33
CA PRO A 15 -34.73 56.58 3.76
C PRO A 15 -35.49 55.91 2.56
N GLY A 16 -36.15 54.77 2.79
CA GLY A 16 -37.05 54.16 1.79
C GLY A 16 -37.90 52.98 2.29
N SER A 17 -39.11 53.31 2.78
CA SER A 17 -40.37 52.56 2.93
C SER A 17 -40.52 51.06 2.54
N GLY A 18 -41.10 50.25 3.45
CA GLY A 18 -41.75 48.93 3.20
C GLY A 18 -43.20 49.03 2.67
N PRO A 19 -44.15 48.07 2.89
CA PRO A 19 -44.09 46.80 3.66
C PRO A 19 -44.81 45.56 3.04
N ALA A 20 -44.73 44.42 3.76
CA ALA A 20 -45.64 43.24 3.84
C ALA A 20 -45.85 42.38 2.57
N GLY A 21 -45.87 41.04 2.58
CA GLY A 21 -45.87 39.99 3.59
C GLY A 21 -46.32 38.68 2.89
N GLY A 22 -45.95 37.51 3.41
CA GLY A 22 -46.55 36.22 3.01
C GLY A 22 -45.57 35.15 2.54
N ASN A 23 -45.51 34.04 3.30
CA ASN A 23 -44.91 32.74 2.95
C ASN A 23 -45.46 32.21 1.60
N PRO A 24 -44.68 31.42 0.82
CA PRO A 24 -44.82 29.96 0.96
C PRO A 24 -43.56 29.10 0.69
N GLU A 25 -43.58 27.93 1.35
CA GLU A 25 -43.24 26.57 0.90
C GLU A 25 -42.33 26.36 -0.33
N TRP A 26 -41.25 25.60 -0.10
CA TRP A 26 -40.30 25.10 -1.10
C TRP A 26 -40.90 23.94 -1.92
N GLN A 27 -40.88 24.07 -3.25
CA GLN A 27 -40.87 22.94 -4.20
C GLN A 27 -39.79 23.16 -5.28
N PRO A 28 -39.09 22.10 -5.73
CA PRO A 28 -37.90 22.20 -6.56
C PRO A 28 -38.16 22.37 -8.07
N TYR A 29 -37.12 22.86 -8.73
CA TYR A 29 -37.02 23.29 -10.12
C TYR A 29 -37.31 22.21 -11.18
N SER A 30 -37.77 22.73 -12.32
CA SER A 30 -38.22 22.12 -13.57
C SER A 30 -37.11 21.63 -14.53
N GLU A 31 -37.43 20.61 -15.34
CA GLU A 31 -36.85 20.38 -16.67
C GLU A 31 -37.95 20.49 -17.76
N PRO A 32 -37.66 21.09 -18.93
CA PRO A 32 -38.62 21.18 -20.04
C PRO A 32 -38.48 20.05 -21.06
N THR A 33 -39.64 19.60 -21.54
CA THR A 33 -39.91 18.57 -22.56
C THR A 33 -39.44 18.91 -23.99
N VAL A 34 -38.93 17.90 -24.72
CA VAL A 34 -39.03 17.80 -26.19
C VAL A 34 -39.46 16.37 -26.58
N ALA A 35 -40.35 16.29 -27.56
CA ALA A 35 -41.15 15.14 -27.95
C ALA A 35 -40.45 14.16 -28.93
N GLY A 36 -40.85 12.89 -28.85
CA GLY A 36 -40.96 12.00 -30.01
C GLY A 36 -40.38 10.59 -29.84
N GLN A 37 -41.24 9.57 -29.62
CA GLN A 37 -41.15 8.24 -30.24
C GLN A 37 -42.39 7.37 -29.88
N PRO A 38 -42.98 6.60 -30.82
CA PRO A 38 -44.11 5.74 -30.53
C PRO A 38 -43.70 4.31 -30.12
N GLN A 39 -44.43 3.77 -29.13
CA GLN A 39 -44.41 2.38 -28.65
C GLN A 39 -44.90 1.38 -29.68
N PHE A 40 -44.50 0.09 -29.58
CA PHE A 40 -45.42 -1.06 -29.65
C PHE A 40 -44.81 -2.31 -28.97
N GLY A 41 -45.63 -3.02 -28.19
CA GLY A 41 -45.30 -4.27 -27.48
C GLY A 41 -45.79 -5.55 -28.19
N GLN A 42 -45.24 -6.69 -27.73
CA GLN A 42 -45.51 -8.13 -28.00
C GLN A 42 -46.99 -8.58 -27.81
N PRO A 43 -47.43 -9.87 -28.02
CA PRO A 43 -46.70 -11.15 -28.27
C PRO A 43 -47.34 -12.16 -29.31
N GLY A 44 -46.68 -13.31 -29.58
CA GLY A 44 -47.35 -14.58 -29.99
C GLY A 44 -46.62 -15.49 -31.03
N ASN A 45 -46.37 -16.77 -30.67
CA ASN A 45 -45.76 -17.88 -31.46
C ASN A 45 -46.87 -18.78 -32.10
N PRO A 46 -46.66 -19.91 -32.85
CA PRO A 46 -45.45 -20.56 -33.44
C PRO A 46 -45.62 -21.04 -34.93
N GLN A 47 -44.62 -21.69 -35.55
CA GLN A 47 -44.71 -23.03 -36.23
C GLN A 47 -43.64 -23.34 -37.33
N TYR A 48 -42.99 -24.53 -37.17
CA TYR A 48 -42.22 -25.48 -38.04
C TYR A 48 -41.43 -25.10 -39.31
N GLY A 49 -40.17 -25.61 -39.39
CA GLY A 49 -39.42 -25.86 -40.63
C GLY A 49 -38.02 -26.51 -40.44
N GLN A 50 -37.92 -27.80 -40.79
CA GLN A 50 -36.78 -28.74 -41.01
C GLN A 50 -35.27 -28.33 -40.93
N PRO A 51 -34.40 -29.27 -40.46
CA PRO A 51 -32.95 -29.29 -40.76
C PRO A 51 -32.48 -30.52 -41.57
N GLY A 52 -31.35 -30.38 -42.28
CA GLY A 52 -30.47 -31.46 -42.77
C GLY A 52 -29.28 -30.91 -43.58
N PRO A 53 -28.32 -31.74 -44.04
CA PRO A 53 -27.52 -32.80 -43.39
C PRO A 53 -26.09 -32.26 -43.05
N GLY A 54 -25.25 -32.79 -42.16
CA GLY A 54 -24.80 -34.17 -41.93
C GLY A 54 -23.38 -34.33 -42.48
N GLU A 55 -22.34 -34.37 -41.62
CA GLU A 55 -21.07 -35.10 -41.85
C GLU A 55 -20.17 -35.09 -40.60
N ALA A 56 -19.50 -36.22 -40.37
CA ALA A 56 -18.93 -36.66 -39.11
C ALA A 56 -17.43 -36.33 -38.96
N TYR A 57 -17.00 -35.93 -37.76
CA TYR A 57 -15.58 -35.81 -37.40
C TYR A 57 -15.09 -37.04 -36.61
N GLN A 58 -14.05 -37.68 -37.14
CA GLN A 58 -13.24 -38.73 -36.50
C GLN A 58 -12.02 -38.11 -35.80
N PRO A 59 -11.55 -38.64 -34.64
CA PRO A 59 -10.36 -38.14 -33.96
C PRO A 59 -9.05 -38.74 -34.51
N TYR A 60 -8.02 -37.90 -34.65
CA TYR A 60 -6.67 -38.27 -35.12
C TYR A 60 -5.85 -39.00 -34.04
N GLN A 61 -5.21 -40.10 -34.43
CA GLN A 61 -4.18 -40.82 -33.67
C GLN A 61 -2.78 -40.24 -33.88
N ALA A 62 -1.98 -40.22 -32.81
CA ALA A 62 -0.59 -39.79 -32.78
C ALA A 62 0.39 -40.93 -33.12
N TYR A 63 1.42 -40.62 -33.92
CA TYR A 63 2.55 -41.51 -34.26
C TYR A 63 3.81 -41.12 -33.45
N PRO A 64 4.62 -42.07 -32.97
CA PRO A 64 5.91 -41.78 -32.33
C PRO A 64 7.09 -41.78 -33.34
N PRO A 65 8.13 -40.94 -33.18
CA PRO A 65 9.31 -41.00 -34.02
C PRO A 65 10.39 -41.98 -33.52
N GLN A 66 11.01 -42.70 -34.45
CA GLN A 66 12.21 -43.53 -34.25
C GLN A 66 13.52 -42.73 -34.39
N PRO A 67 14.65 -43.23 -33.83
CA PRO A 67 15.94 -42.53 -33.84
C PRO A 67 16.81 -42.90 -35.05
N GLY A 68 17.35 -41.88 -35.74
CA GLY A 68 18.31 -42.02 -36.84
C GLY A 68 19.75 -41.67 -36.41
N GLN A 69 20.71 -42.47 -36.87
CA GLN A 69 22.16 -42.37 -36.64
C GLN A 69 22.94 -41.79 -37.85
N TRP A 70 24.24 -41.52 -37.61
CA TRP A 70 25.42 -41.40 -38.52
C TRP A 70 25.93 -39.96 -38.83
N PRO A 71 27.23 -39.73 -39.17
CA PRO A 71 28.43 -40.02 -38.35
C PRO A 71 29.58 -38.98 -38.46
N GLY A 72 30.59 -39.11 -37.58
CA GLY A 72 32.02 -39.02 -37.92
C GLY A 72 32.72 -37.64 -37.87
N GLY A 73 33.61 -37.45 -36.88
CA GLY A 73 34.59 -36.36 -36.86
C GLY A 73 35.58 -36.51 -35.70
N GLN A 74 36.83 -36.77 -36.03
CA GLN A 74 37.93 -37.21 -35.16
C GLN A 74 38.80 -36.03 -34.70
N GLY A 75 39.25 -36.06 -33.43
CA GLY A 75 40.55 -35.51 -33.01
C GLY A 75 40.55 -34.45 -31.89
N GLY A 76 41.47 -34.62 -30.93
CA GLY A 76 42.08 -33.50 -30.20
C GLY A 76 41.99 -33.56 -28.66
N PHE A 77 43.15 -33.77 -28.03
CA PHE A 77 43.38 -33.84 -26.57
C PHE A 77 43.46 -32.46 -25.91
N GLY A 78 43.07 -32.37 -24.62
CA GLY A 78 43.56 -31.35 -23.68
C GLY A 78 42.56 -30.93 -22.57
N PRO A 79 42.83 -31.18 -21.28
CA PRO A 79 42.03 -30.67 -20.17
C PRO A 79 42.65 -29.38 -19.59
N GLY A 80 41.88 -28.30 -19.53
CA GLY A 80 42.34 -27.09 -18.85
C GLY A 80 41.50 -25.86 -19.17
N GLY A 81 40.47 -25.61 -18.37
CA GLY A 81 39.67 -24.39 -18.44
C GLY A 81 38.88 -24.23 -17.16
N GLY A 82 39.43 -23.45 -16.22
CA GLY A 82 38.84 -23.19 -14.92
C GLY A 82 37.50 -22.47 -15.02
N GLN A 83 36.54 -22.92 -14.23
CA GLN A 83 35.30 -22.20 -13.93
C GLN A 83 35.61 -20.94 -13.09
N PRO A 84 34.92 -19.82 -13.31
CA PRO A 84 35.04 -18.65 -12.45
C PRO A 84 34.52 -18.94 -11.02
N PRO A 85 35.11 -18.33 -9.99
CA PRO A 85 34.78 -18.66 -8.60
C PRO A 85 33.38 -18.19 -8.24
N ARG A 86 32.49 -19.14 -7.90
CA ARG A 86 31.27 -18.87 -7.14
C ARG A 86 31.67 -18.30 -5.79
N SER A 87 31.32 -17.04 -5.55
CA SER A 87 31.35 -16.46 -4.22
C SER A 87 30.40 -17.26 -3.31
N ARG A 88 30.97 -17.77 -2.23
CA ARG A 88 30.24 -18.44 -1.16
C ARG A 88 30.11 -17.45 -0.01
N LYS A 89 28.86 -17.14 0.34
CA LYS A 89 28.26 -17.00 1.70
C LYS A 89 27.39 -15.75 1.84
N PRO A 90 26.34 -15.76 2.69
CA PRO A 90 25.56 -16.93 3.12
C PRO A 90 24.02 -16.69 3.11
N LEU A 91 23.32 -17.76 2.77
CA LEU A 91 21.95 -18.05 3.18
C LEU A 91 21.82 -17.95 4.71
N ILE A 92 21.35 -16.82 5.23
CA ILE A 92 20.76 -16.70 6.58
C ILE A 92 19.60 -15.69 6.54
N ILE A 93 18.63 -15.87 5.63
CA ILE A 93 17.26 -15.31 5.80
C ILE A 93 16.19 -16.33 5.34
N GLY A 94 16.57 -17.43 4.66
CA GLY A 94 15.62 -18.44 4.16
C GLY A 94 15.41 -19.68 5.03
N LEU A 95 16.01 -19.79 6.22
CA LEU A 95 15.93 -21.00 7.07
C LEU A 95 14.97 -20.86 8.27
N ILE A 96 14.46 -19.66 8.55
CA ILE A 96 13.47 -19.45 9.62
C ILE A 96 12.06 -19.87 9.16
N ALA A 97 11.71 -19.64 7.89
CA ALA A 97 10.40 -19.99 7.35
C ALA A 97 10.19 -21.52 7.15
N GLY A 98 11.23 -22.26 6.76
CA GLY A 98 11.14 -23.71 6.54
C GLY A 98 11.20 -24.54 7.82
N ALA A 99 11.94 -24.09 8.84
CA ALA A 99 12.00 -24.74 10.15
C ALA A 99 10.75 -24.44 10.99
N ALA A 100 10.15 -23.26 10.85
CA ALA A 100 8.87 -22.92 11.48
C ALA A 100 7.75 -23.85 11.01
N LEU A 101 7.58 -24.06 9.70
CA LEU A 101 6.50 -24.90 9.16
C LEU A 101 6.54 -26.37 9.65
N ILE A 102 7.73 -26.98 9.76
CA ILE A 102 7.86 -28.37 10.21
C ILE A 102 7.71 -28.50 11.74
N VAL A 103 8.16 -27.50 12.51
CA VAL A 103 7.90 -27.44 13.96
C VAL A 103 6.42 -27.15 14.25
N VAL A 104 5.75 -26.33 13.42
CA VAL A 104 4.32 -25.97 13.56
C VAL A 104 3.40 -27.17 13.36
N VAL A 105 3.62 -28.02 12.34
CA VAL A 105 2.80 -29.24 12.15
C VAL A 105 3.01 -30.25 13.30
N LEU A 106 4.23 -30.34 13.83
CA LEU A 106 4.56 -31.22 14.95
C LEU A 106 4.05 -30.69 16.30
N VAL A 107 3.99 -29.38 16.53
CA VAL A 107 3.44 -28.78 17.75
C VAL A 107 1.91 -28.80 17.74
N VAL A 108 1.27 -28.53 16.60
CA VAL A 108 -0.20 -28.59 16.45
C VAL A 108 -0.72 -30.02 16.65
N THR A 109 0.00 -31.04 16.16
CA THR A 109 -0.38 -32.45 16.42
C THR A 109 -0.09 -32.91 17.85
N LEU A 110 0.93 -32.35 18.52
CA LEU A 110 1.27 -32.69 19.91
C LEU A 110 0.31 -32.03 20.92
N VAL A 111 -0.17 -30.80 20.67
CA VAL A 111 -1.02 -30.06 21.62
C VAL A 111 -2.47 -30.53 21.63
N VAL A 112 -2.99 -31.10 20.53
CA VAL A 112 -4.33 -31.75 20.55
C VAL A 112 -4.37 -32.95 21.51
N THR A 113 -3.22 -33.50 21.90
CA THR A 113 -3.18 -34.68 22.80
C THR A 113 -2.69 -34.40 24.23
N LEU A 114 -2.01 -33.29 24.51
CA LEU A 114 -1.34 -33.11 25.82
C LEU A 114 -1.52 -31.74 26.51
N GLY A 115 -2.25 -30.78 25.91
CA GLY A 115 -2.59 -29.51 26.56
C GLY A 115 -4.05 -29.47 27.00
N GLY A 116 -4.32 -29.52 28.32
CA GLY A 116 -5.68 -29.38 28.88
C GLY A 116 -6.27 -27.98 28.70
N GLY A 117 -6.58 -27.58 27.46
CA GLY A 117 -7.16 -26.30 27.11
C GLY A 117 -8.32 -26.44 26.13
N GLY A 118 -9.49 -25.90 26.50
CA GLY A 118 -10.51 -25.50 25.53
C GLY A 118 -11.72 -26.41 25.33
N SER A 119 -12.06 -27.31 26.26
CA SER A 119 -13.39 -27.94 26.20
C SER A 119 -14.44 -27.01 26.79
N ALA A 120 -15.07 -26.19 25.95
CA ALA A 120 -16.24 -25.43 26.36
C ALA A 120 -17.46 -26.37 26.31
N GLY A 121 -17.97 -26.72 27.49
CA GLY A 121 -19.11 -27.64 27.63
C GLY A 121 -20.45 -27.07 27.15
N ASN A 122 -20.52 -25.78 26.82
CA ASN A 122 -21.70 -25.14 26.21
C ASN A 122 -21.30 -23.96 25.30
N PRO A 123 -22.19 -23.52 24.38
CA PRO A 123 -21.92 -22.43 23.44
C PRO A 123 -21.57 -21.09 24.12
N GLU A 124 -22.24 -20.74 25.21
CA GLU A 124 -22.05 -19.48 25.93
C GLU A 124 -20.65 -19.36 26.50
N ALA A 125 -20.15 -20.46 27.08
CA ALA A 125 -18.81 -20.55 27.63
C ALA A 125 -17.75 -20.42 26.52
N ALA A 126 -17.99 -20.97 25.33
CA ALA A 126 -17.07 -20.84 24.19
C ALA A 126 -16.94 -19.37 23.76
N VAL A 127 -18.05 -18.67 23.53
CA VAL A 127 -18.03 -17.24 23.14
C VAL A 127 -17.45 -16.36 24.23
N LYS A 128 -17.84 -16.57 25.49
CA LYS A 128 -17.27 -15.81 26.61
C LYS A 128 -15.76 -16.05 26.73
N THR A 129 -15.30 -17.29 26.55
CA THR A 129 -13.87 -17.63 26.57
C THR A 129 -13.13 -16.95 25.43
N TYR A 130 -13.68 -16.97 24.21
CA TYR A 130 -13.12 -16.32 23.05
C TYR A 130 -12.97 -14.80 23.26
N LEU A 131 -14.05 -14.10 23.60
CA LEU A 131 -14.02 -12.65 23.80
C LEU A 131 -13.11 -12.23 24.96
N GLN A 132 -13.08 -13.00 26.06
CA GLN A 132 -12.17 -12.75 27.17
C GLN A 132 -10.71 -12.97 26.76
N ALA A 133 -10.43 -14.01 25.98
CA ALA A 133 -9.09 -14.28 25.46
C ALA A 133 -8.62 -13.14 24.53
N LEU A 134 -9.49 -12.62 23.67
CA LEU A 134 -9.19 -11.42 22.87
C LEU A 134 -8.88 -10.21 23.75
N SER A 135 -9.71 -9.96 24.78
CA SER A 135 -9.49 -8.87 25.75
C SER A 135 -8.19 -9.01 26.54
N ASP A 136 -7.78 -10.24 26.86
CA ASP A 136 -6.60 -10.52 27.69
C ASP A 136 -5.30 -10.59 26.87
N GLY A 137 -5.39 -10.59 25.53
CA GLY A 137 -4.23 -10.76 24.66
C GLY A 137 -3.72 -12.21 24.60
N ASP A 138 -4.60 -13.19 24.82
CA ASP A 138 -4.28 -14.63 24.85
C ASP A 138 -4.81 -15.30 23.57
N ALA A 139 -3.99 -15.27 22.51
CA ALA A 139 -4.36 -15.81 21.21
C ALA A 139 -4.56 -17.32 21.27
N GLN A 140 -3.73 -18.03 22.03
CA GLN A 140 -3.79 -19.48 22.15
C GLN A 140 -5.12 -19.95 22.75
N LYS A 141 -5.60 -19.25 23.79
CA LYS A 141 -6.91 -19.53 24.38
C LYS A 141 -8.06 -19.21 23.44
N ALA A 142 -7.96 -18.14 22.64
CA ALA A 142 -8.95 -17.80 21.62
C ALA A 142 -9.02 -18.89 20.53
N LEU A 143 -7.86 -19.33 20.02
CA LEU A 143 -7.75 -20.40 19.02
C LEU A 143 -8.33 -21.73 19.52
N GLY A 144 -8.19 -22.02 20.82
CA GLY A 144 -8.68 -23.27 21.42
C GLY A 144 -10.21 -23.44 21.40
N VAL A 145 -10.97 -22.35 21.26
CA VAL A 145 -12.46 -22.36 21.26
C VAL A 145 -13.07 -21.98 19.90
N MET A 146 -12.27 -21.92 18.84
CA MET A 146 -12.75 -21.70 17.47
C MET A 146 -12.28 -22.82 16.54
N LYS A 147 -12.90 -22.94 15.36
CA LYS A 147 -12.38 -23.79 14.30
C LYS A 147 -11.00 -23.27 13.86
N THR A 148 -10.10 -24.21 13.58
CA THR A 148 -8.72 -23.88 13.20
C THR A 148 -8.70 -23.09 11.89
N PRO A 149 -8.14 -21.87 11.88
CA PRO A 149 -8.02 -21.08 10.67
C PRO A 149 -6.91 -21.64 9.75
N PRO A 150 -6.92 -21.31 8.45
CA PRO A 150 -5.94 -21.83 7.50
C PRO A 150 -4.49 -21.38 7.76
N SER A 151 -4.30 -20.28 8.47
CA SER A 151 -2.99 -19.75 8.87
C SER A 151 -3.11 -19.01 10.20
N ASP A 152 -2.05 -19.06 10.99
CA ASP A 152 -1.93 -18.41 12.30
C ASP A 152 -0.88 -17.27 12.32
N LEU A 153 -0.37 -16.87 11.15
CA LEU A 153 0.72 -15.88 11.01
C LEU A 153 0.51 -14.60 11.85
N LEU A 154 -0.73 -14.07 11.88
CA LEU A 154 -1.09 -12.89 12.67
C LEU A 154 -1.93 -13.23 13.92
N LEU A 155 -2.21 -14.52 14.17
CA LEU A 155 -3.02 -14.99 15.30
C LEU A 155 -2.13 -15.34 16.50
N THR A 156 -1.32 -14.37 16.90
CA THR A 156 -0.34 -14.50 17.99
C THR A 156 -0.68 -13.58 19.16
N ASP A 157 -0.22 -13.94 20.36
CA ASP A 157 -0.38 -13.11 21.56
C ASP A 157 0.20 -11.71 21.35
N ASP A 158 1.34 -11.59 20.67
CA ASP A 158 2.03 -10.33 20.47
C ASP A 158 1.24 -9.38 19.55
N VAL A 159 0.70 -9.90 18.45
CA VAL A 159 -0.19 -9.12 17.56
C VAL A 159 -1.45 -8.72 18.29
N LEU A 160 -2.09 -9.67 18.99
CA LEU A 160 -3.33 -9.41 19.72
C LEU A 160 -3.13 -8.36 20.84
N LYS A 161 -2.02 -8.41 21.57
CA LYS A 161 -1.68 -7.40 22.60
C LYS A 161 -1.47 -6.01 21.98
N LYS A 162 -0.78 -5.91 20.84
CA LYS A 162 -0.63 -4.64 20.11
C LYS A 162 -1.99 -4.09 19.66
N GLN A 163 -2.85 -4.95 19.12
CA GLN A 163 -4.21 -4.61 18.73
C GLN A 163 -5.04 -4.09 19.92
N GLN A 164 -4.97 -4.75 21.08
CA GLN A 164 -5.65 -4.32 22.30
C GLN A 164 -5.10 -3.01 22.89
N ALA A 165 -3.84 -2.67 22.60
CA ALA A 165 -3.27 -1.38 22.99
C ALA A 165 -3.85 -0.21 22.17
N ILE A 166 -4.33 -0.47 20.95
CA ILE A 166 -5.00 0.52 20.10
C ILE A 166 -6.47 0.66 20.49
N ALA A 167 -7.20 -0.46 20.57
CA ALA A 167 -8.59 -0.49 20.98
C ALA A 167 -8.83 -1.68 21.91
N LYS A 168 -9.31 -1.42 23.12
CA LYS A 168 -9.51 -2.47 24.12
C LYS A 168 -10.92 -3.06 24.05
N ILE A 169 -11.03 -4.39 24.14
CA ILE A 169 -12.30 -5.08 24.38
C ILE A 169 -12.65 -5.02 25.87
N ALA A 170 -13.89 -4.67 26.19
CA ALA A 170 -14.39 -4.64 27.57
C ALA A 170 -15.90 -4.85 27.61
N ASP A 171 -16.47 -4.87 28.82
CA ASP A 171 -17.92 -4.94 29.07
C ASP A 171 -18.65 -6.11 28.38
N ILE A 172 -17.98 -7.26 28.26
CA ILE A 172 -18.49 -8.47 27.59
C ILE A 172 -19.71 -9.02 28.32
N LYS A 173 -20.82 -9.17 27.58
CA LYS A 173 -22.09 -9.74 28.07
C LYS A 173 -22.68 -10.67 27.04
N ILE A 174 -23.01 -11.89 27.45
CA ILE A 174 -23.87 -12.77 26.67
C ILE A 174 -25.31 -12.32 26.87
N VAL A 175 -26.03 -12.13 25.76
CA VAL A 175 -27.40 -11.59 25.74
C VAL A 175 -28.42 -12.70 25.52
N ASP A 176 -28.17 -13.54 24.52
CA ASP A 176 -29.08 -14.63 24.16
C ASP A 176 -28.29 -15.83 23.65
N THR A 177 -28.89 -17.01 23.74
CA THR A 177 -28.34 -18.23 23.17
C THR A 177 -29.44 -19.14 22.67
N ASN A 178 -29.32 -19.52 21.41
CA ASN A 178 -30.22 -20.46 20.77
C ASN A 178 -29.42 -21.69 20.34
N LYS A 179 -29.78 -22.84 20.90
CA LYS A 179 -29.15 -24.13 20.59
C LYS A 179 -30.14 -25.03 19.86
N GLY A 180 -29.70 -25.58 18.74
CA GLY A 180 -30.44 -26.55 17.94
C GLY A 180 -29.54 -27.70 17.50
N GLY A 181 -29.67 -28.86 18.14
CA GLY A 181 -28.81 -30.01 17.85
C GLY A 181 -27.34 -29.72 18.18
N ASP A 182 -26.49 -29.92 17.17
CA ASP A 182 -25.04 -29.67 17.17
C ASP A 182 -24.67 -28.24 16.72
N MET A 183 -25.65 -27.38 16.49
CA MET A 183 -25.46 -25.96 16.16
C MET A 183 -25.97 -25.04 17.27
N ALA A 184 -25.35 -23.89 17.40
CA ALA A 184 -25.83 -22.83 18.29
C ALA A 184 -25.50 -21.44 17.74
N THR A 185 -26.35 -20.48 18.07
CA THR A 185 -26.05 -19.06 17.95
C THR A 185 -26.00 -18.42 19.33
N VAL A 186 -25.01 -17.58 19.55
CA VAL A 186 -24.84 -16.84 20.82
C VAL A 186 -24.72 -15.37 20.48
N GLN A 187 -25.64 -14.57 20.99
CA GLN A 187 -25.57 -13.11 20.87
C GLN A 187 -24.78 -12.55 22.05
N ALA A 188 -23.81 -11.68 21.78
CA ALA A 188 -23.05 -10.99 22.80
C ALA A 188 -22.89 -9.51 22.48
N THR A 189 -22.85 -8.70 23.55
CA THR A 189 -22.53 -7.28 23.49
C THR A 189 -21.23 -7.01 24.22
N TYR A 190 -20.44 -6.06 23.72
CA TYR A 190 -19.18 -5.63 24.31
C TYR A 190 -18.80 -4.24 23.80
N THR A 191 -17.84 -3.60 24.44
CA THR A 191 -17.18 -2.40 23.92
C THR A 191 -15.87 -2.77 23.27
N PHE A 192 -15.52 -2.14 22.15
CA PHE A 192 -14.24 -2.31 21.48
C PHE A 192 -13.66 -0.92 21.17
N GLY A 193 -12.74 -0.46 22.01
CA GLY A 193 -12.36 0.95 22.05
C GLY A 193 -13.55 1.81 22.49
N ASP A 194 -13.93 2.79 21.68
CA ASP A 194 -15.07 3.68 21.88
C ASP A 194 -16.38 3.17 21.25
N ARG A 195 -16.33 2.04 20.52
CA ARG A 195 -17.47 1.47 19.80
C ARG A 195 -18.19 0.43 20.65
N LYS A 196 -19.50 0.30 20.45
CA LYS A 196 -20.31 -0.80 20.99
C LYS A 196 -20.55 -1.84 19.90
N ALA A 197 -20.29 -3.10 20.23
CA ALA A 197 -20.56 -4.25 19.40
C ALA A 197 -21.80 -4.99 19.92
N ASP A 198 -22.61 -5.49 18.99
CA ASP A 198 -23.72 -6.40 19.21
C ASP A 198 -23.64 -7.45 18.09
N GLU A 199 -23.07 -8.61 18.43
CA GLU A 199 -22.60 -9.59 17.47
C GLU A 199 -23.19 -10.96 17.79
N THR A 200 -23.54 -11.69 16.73
CA THR A 200 -24.04 -13.07 16.84
C THR A 200 -22.97 -14.03 16.35
N PHE A 201 -22.52 -14.90 17.24
CA PHE A 201 -21.52 -15.92 16.97
C PHE A 201 -22.21 -17.22 16.59
N MET A 202 -21.75 -17.85 15.51
CA MET A 202 -22.19 -19.20 15.11
C MET A 202 -21.19 -20.23 15.63
N LEU A 203 -21.71 -21.30 16.21
CA LEU A 203 -20.93 -22.36 16.82
C LEU A 203 -21.44 -23.73 16.39
N HIS A 204 -20.51 -24.67 16.29
CA HIS A 204 -20.81 -26.09 16.14
C HIS A 204 -20.17 -26.92 17.26
N GLU A 205 -20.85 -28.00 17.63
CA GLU A 205 -20.32 -29.04 18.50
C GLU A 205 -19.30 -29.88 17.71
N THR A 206 -18.08 -30.01 18.23
CA THR A 206 -17.00 -30.82 17.65
C THR A 206 -16.48 -31.79 18.72
N GLY A 207 -16.89 -33.06 18.63
CA GLY A 207 -16.71 -34.00 19.74
C GLY A 207 -17.57 -33.57 20.93
N ASP A 208 -16.99 -33.49 22.12
CA ASP A 208 -17.70 -33.06 23.34
C ASP A 208 -17.54 -31.56 23.64
N SER A 209 -17.23 -30.73 22.63
CA SER A 209 -16.87 -29.31 22.83
C SER A 209 -17.49 -28.38 21.79
N TRP A 210 -17.95 -27.21 22.23
CA TRP A 210 -18.47 -26.16 21.35
C TRP A 210 -17.34 -25.28 20.82
N ARG A 211 -17.35 -25.01 19.51
CA ARG A 211 -16.36 -24.13 18.84
C ARG A 211 -17.04 -23.12 17.95
N LEU A 212 -16.49 -21.90 17.93
CA LEU A 212 -16.88 -20.86 16.98
C LEU A 212 -16.55 -21.29 15.55
N ASP A 213 -17.47 -21.05 14.62
CA ASP A 213 -17.25 -21.31 13.20
C ASP A 213 -16.20 -20.39 12.62
N GLU A 214 -16.29 -19.11 12.99
CA GLU A 214 -15.40 -18.06 12.56
C GLU A 214 -14.98 -17.25 13.79
N GLY A 215 -13.67 -17.21 14.02
CA GLY A 215 -13.04 -16.39 15.07
C GLY A 215 -11.85 -15.58 14.56
N ALA A 216 -11.57 -15.64 13.25
CA ALA A 216 -10.54 -14.85 12.59
C ALA A 216 -11.15 -14.20 11.36
N VAL A 217 -10.89 -12.91 11.18
CA VAL A 217 -11.22 -12.17 9.98
C VAL A 217 -10.27 -12.60 8.88
N SER A 218 -10.81 -12.86 7.70
CA SER A 218 -10.01 -13.19 6.52
C SER A 218 -9.85 -11.96 5.63
N LEU A 219 -8.65 -11.72 5.13
CA LEU A 219 -8.34 -10.53 4.35
C LEU A 219 -7.48 -10.86 3.14
N GLU A 220 -8.01 -10.57 1.95
CA GLU A 220 -7.29 -10.71 0.68
C GLU A 220 -6.30 -9.56 0.51
N MET A 221 -5.07 -9.89 0.10
CA MET A 221 -3.95 -8.94 0.00
C MET A 221 -3.71 -8.42 -1.42
N SER A 222 -4.57 -8.77 -2.37
CA SER A 222 -4.39 -8.45 -3.80
C SER A 222 -4.29 -6.95 -4.09
N ALA A 223 -4.97 -6.11 -3.30
CA ALA A 223 -4.96 -4.65 -3.47
C ALA A 223 -3.76 -3.95 -2.84
N SER A 224 -2.84 -4.69 -2.19
CA SER A 224 -1.68 -4.14 -1.49
C SER A 224 -0.34 -4.66 -2.04
N GLY A 225 -0.35 -5.27 -3.22
CA GLY A 225 0.84 -5.86 -3.85
C GLY A 225 1.94 -4.86 -4.21
N ASP A 226 1.57 -3.59 -4.41
CA ASP A 226 2.50 -2.52 -4.80
C ASP A 226 3.18 -1.84 -3.60
N ILE A 227 2.87 -2.27 -2.38
CA ILE A 227 3.47 -1.72 -1.16
C ILE A 227 4.79 -2.43 -0.87
N PRO A 228 5.94 -1.72 -0.87
CA PRO A 228 7.24 -2.32 -0.61
C PRO A 228 7.27 -3.01 0.76
N GLN A 229 7.62 -4.29 0.79
CA GLN A 229 7.87 -5.06 2.02
C GLN A 229 6.79 -4.84 3.10
N LEU A 230 5.51 -4.90 2.70
CA LEU A 230 4.36 -4.67 3.56
C LEU A 230 4.38 -5.55 4.82
N THR A 231 4.06 -4.93 5.95
CA THR A 231 3.94 -5.57 7.25
C THR A 231 2.62 -5.21 7.93
N ALA A 232 2.12 -6.15 8.74
CA ALA A 232 1.05 -5.94 9.70
C ALA A 232 1.63 -6.13 11.11
N PHE A 233 1.58 -5.09 11.96
CA PHE A 233 2.21 -5.08 13.29
C PHE A 233 3.70 -5.47 13.28
N GLY A 234 4.40 -5.18 12.17
CA GLY A 234 5.80 -5.55 11.93
C GLY A 234 6.02 -7.00 11.46
N VAL A 235 4.96 -7.78 11.30
CA VAL A 235 5.01 -9.12 10.69
C VAL A 235 4.91 -8.97 9.17
N PRO A 236 5.85 -9.52 8.38
CA PRO A 236 5.77 -9.48 6.91
C PRO A 236 4.53 -10.20 6.38
N VAL A 237 3.82 -9.56 5.46
CA VAL A 237 2.60 -10.08 4.82
C VAL A 237 2.57 -9.83 3.31
N ASP A 238 3.64 -9.25 2.76
CA ASP A 238 3.82 -8.91 1.34
C ASP A 238 3.77 -10.13 0.40
N LYS A 239 3.99 -11.34 0.94
CA LYS A 239 3.99 -12.59 0.18
C LYS A 239 2.74 -13.44 0.38
N GLU A 240 1.84 -12.99 1.23
CA GLU A 240 0.60 -13.70 1.52
C GLU A 240 -0.48 -13.26 0.53
N ALA A 241 -1.13 -14.21 -0.14
CA ALA A 241 -2.31 -13.87 -0.94
C ALA A 241 -3.49 -13.48 -0.03
N LYS A 242 -3.52 -14.05 1.17
CA LYS A 242 -4.59 -13.90 2.16
C LYS A 242 -4.04 -14.06 3.57
N VAL A 243 -4.45 -13.19 4.48
CA VAL A 243 -4.09 -13.25 5.90
C VAL A 243 -5.32 -13.44 6.79
N TYR A 244 -5.09 -13.96 7.99
CA TYR A 244 -6.11 -14.19 9.01
C TYR A 244 -5.68 -13.52 10.32
N PHE A 245 -6.55 -12.72 10.90
CA PHE A 245 -6.26 -11.97 12.13
C PHE A 245 -7.50 -11.91 13.04
N PHE A 246 -7.31 -11.69 14.34
CA PHE A 246 -8.46 -11.53 15.24
C PHE A 246 -9.17 -10.21 14.97
N PRO A 247 -10.50 -10.12 15.13
CA PRO A 247 -11.22 -8.86 14.96
C PRO A 247 -10.61 -7.72 15.80
N GLY A 248 -10.35 -6.58 15.16
CA GLY A 248 -9.79 -5.38 15.78
C GLY A 248 -8.97 -4.52 14.83
N PRO A 249 -8.42 -3.40 15.33
CA PRO A 249 -7.62 -2.47 14.52
C PRO A 249 -6.35 -3.11 13.99
N MET A 250 -5.94 -2.69 12.80
CA MET A 250 -4.71 -3.14 12.15
C MET A 250 -3.70 -2.00 12.09
N GLU A 251 -2.44 -2.31 12.41
CA GLU A 251 -1.32 -1.41 12.17
C GLU A 251 -0.54 -1.89 10.96
N TRP A 252 -0.49 -1.07 9.92
CA TRP A 252 0.24 -1.36 8.68
C TRP A 252 1.57 -0.61 8.67
N GLY A 253 2.59 -1.21 8.07
CA GLY A 253 3.91 -0.59 7.92
C GLY A 253 4.70 -1.22 6.80
N SER A 254 5.92 -0.76 6.60
CA SER A 254 6.88 -1.36 5.66
C SER A 254 8.14 -1.77 6.42
N ALA A 255 8.70 -2.94 6.07
CA ALA A 255 10.03 -3.31 6.51
C ALA A 255 11.13 -2.58 5.71
N ASP A 256 10.77 -1.96 4.58
CA ASP A 256 11.66 -1.08 3.86
C ASP A 256 11.76 0.28 4.57
N LYS A 257 12.98 0.61 5.01
CA LYS A 257 13.24 1.85 5.75
C LYS A 257 12.88 3.11 4.98
N ASN A 258 12.83 3.07 3.64
CA ASN A 258 12.55 4.23 2.81
C ASN A 258 11.07 4.58 2.74
N PHE A 259 10.19 3.66 3.16
CA PHE A 259 8.75 3.79 3.00
C PHE A 259 8.01 3.71 4.33
N THR A 260 6.82 4.30 4.35
CA THR A 260 5.82 4.13 5.39
C THR A 260 4.47 3.81 4.73
N VAL A 261 3.60 3.15 5.46
CA VAL A 261 2.25 2.82 4.98
C VAL A 261 1.25 3.67 5.75
N VAL A 262 0.34 4.30 5.02
CA VAL A 262 -0.74 5.10 5.56
C VAL A 262 -2.05 4.39 5.30
N ASP A 263 -2.76 4.07 6.37
CA ASP A 263 -4.13 3.58 6.33
C ASP A 263 -5.10 4.73 6.62
N SER A 264 -5.73 5.24 5.57
CA SER A 264 -6.70 6.35 5.70
C SER A 264 -7.98 5.95 6.44
N LYS A 265 -8.19 4.65 6.68
CA LYS A 265 -9.32 4.06 7.40
C LYS A 265 -8.92 3.28 8.65
N ALA A 266 -7.77 3.57 9.26
CA ALA A 266 -7.29 2.86 10.45
C ALA A 266 -8.30 2.76 11.63
N LYS A 267 -9.31 3.64 11.68
CA LYS A 267 -10.40 3.61 12.69
C LYS A 267 -11.54 2.65 12.34
N ASP A 268 -11.71 2.33 11.06
CA ASP A 268 -12.70 1.39 10.57
C ASP A 268 -12.10 -0.02 10.63
N PHE A 269 -12.45 -0.77 11.67
CA PHE A 269 -11.96 -2.13 11.86
C PHE A 269 -13.10 -3.12 12.16
N PRO A 270 -12.93 -4.41 11.82
CA PRO A 270 -13.95 -5.44 12.06
C PRO A 270 -14.12 -5.70 13.55
N MET A 271 -15.36 -5.62 14.05
CA MET A 271 -15.65 -5.92 15.46
C MET A 271 -15.87 -7.42 15.70
N SER A 272 -16.20 -8.19 14.65
CA SER A 272 -16.40 -9.64 14.67
C SER A 272 -15.76 -10.31 13.46
N ALA A 273 -15.61 -11.65 13.51
CA ALA A 273 -14.94 -12.42 12.46
C ALA A 273 -15.76 -12.48 11.15
N GLN A 274 -17.08 -12.31 11.27
CA GLN A 274 -18.03 -12.35 10.15
C GLN A 274 -18.05 -11.04 9.34
N ALA A 275 -17.37 -9.99 9.82
CA ALA A 275 -17.36 -8.69 9.17
C ALA A 275 -16.62 -8.76 7.82
N TYR A 276 -17.25 -8.20 6.78
CA TYR A 276 -16.58 -8.01 5.49
C TYR A 276 -15.56 -6.87 5.62
N PHE A 277 -14.28 -7.18 5.42
CA PHE A 277 -13.16 -6.24 5.58
C PHE A 277 -12.17 -6.36 4.42
N GLY A 278 -11.59 -5.23 3.97
CA GLY A 278 -10.68 -5.17 2.83
C GLY A 278 -9.63 -4.06 2.96
N VAL A 279 -8.44 -4.26 2.39
CA VAL A 279 -7.28 -3.34 2.47
C VAL A 279 -7.28 -2.19 1.45
N SER A 280 -8.42 -1.83 0.87
CA SER A 280 -8.46 -0.95 -0.32
C SER A 280 -8.05 0.52 -0.10
N GLN A 281 -7.51 0.87 1.07
CA GLN A 281 -7.23 2.25 1.49
C GLN A 281 -5.83 2.45 2.10
N LEU A 282 -4.93 1.50 1.82
CA LEU A 282 -3.51 1.62 2.13
C LEU A 282 -2.81 2.41 1.03
N THR A 283 -1.95 3.33 1.43
CA THR A 283 -1.10 4.12 0.52
C THR A 283 0.33 4.11 1.01
N THR A 284 1.29 4.09 0.08
CA THR A 284 2.72 4.16 0.39
C THR A 284 3.18 5.61 0.35
N GLU A 285 3.96 6.02 1.34
CA GLU A 285 4.65 7.31 1.35
C GLU A 285 6.14 7.12 1.63
N LEU A 286 6.96 8.13 1.27
CA LEU A 286 8.35 8.16 1.69
C LEU A 286 8.44 8.41 3.19
N SER A 287 9.17 7.55 3.88
CA SER A 287 9.57 7.77 5.27
C SER A 287 10.51 8.98 5.36
N GLY A 288 10.80 9.45 6.58
CA GLY A 288 11.84 10.47 6.78
C GLY A 288 13.22 10.02 6.25
N THR A 289 13.55 8.73 6.38
CA THR A 289 14.77 8.14 5.82
C THR A 289 14.76 8.18 4.30
N GLY A 290 13.65 7.78 3.67
CA GLY A 290 13.51 7.79 2.20
C GLY A 290 13.61 9.20 1.62
N ARG A 291 12.92 10.18 2.22
CA ARG A 291 13.00 11.59 1.79
C ARG A 291 14.43 12.13 1.89
N ASN A 292 15.13 11.85 2.99
CA ASN A 292 16.52 12.27 3.16
C ASN A 292 17.43 11.62 2.11
N ALA A 293 17.21 10.35 1.79
CA ALA A 293 17.99 9.64 0.77
C ALA A 293 17.79 10.26 -0.63
N VAL A 294 16.55 10.58 -1.01
CA VAL A 294 16.24 11.31 -2.25
C VAL A 294 16.91 12.68 -2.27
N GLN A 295 16.79 13.44 -1.18
CA GLN A 295 17.40 14.76 -1.07
C GLN A 295 18.93 14.69 -1.21
N SER A 296 19.59 13.76 -0.52
CA SER A 296 21.05 13.61 -0.62
C SER A 296 21.51 13.19 -2.02
N ALA A 297 20.74 12.37 -2.74
CA ALA A 297 21.03 12.00 -4.12
C ALA A 297 20.94 13.21 -5.06
N VAL A 298 19.92 14.06 -4.87
CA VAL A 298 19.76 15.32 -5.60
C VAL A 298 20.90 16.29 -5.29
N GLU A 299 21.23 16.51 -4.01
CA GLU A 299 22.33 17.39 -3.60
C GLU A 299 23.66 16.93 -4.22
N THR A 300 23.94 15.62 -4.23
CA THR A 300 25.13 15.05 -4.87
C THR A 300 25.18 15.35 -6.36
N TYR A 301 24.05 15.27 -7.06
CA TYR A 301 23.94 15.63 -8.47
C TYR A 301 24.22 17.13 -8.69
N LEU A 302 23.55 18.00 -7.93
CA LEU A 302 23.72 19.45 -8.03
C LEU A 302 25.18 19.85 -7.72
N ASP A 303 25.79 19.28 -6.67
CA ASP A 303 27.18 19.56 -6.33
C ASP A 303 28.14 19.15 -7.45
N ASN A 304 27.93 18.00 -8.09
CA ASN A 304 28.76 17.59 -9.23
C ASN A 304 28.62 18.53 -10.43
N CYS A 305 27.41 19.01 -10.73
CA CYS A 305 27.16 19.93 -11.83
C CYS A 305 27.72 21.32 -11.57
N ALA A 306 27.71 21.78 -10.31
CA ALA A 306 28.33 23.05 -9.92
C ALA A 306 29.84 23.11 -10.17
N LEU A 307 30.50 21.96 -10.30
CA LEU A 307 31.92 21.87 -10.63
C LEU A 307 32.23 22.13 -12.11
N SER A 308 31.23 22.24 -12.99
CA SER A 308 31.44 22.55 -14.41
C SER A 308 32.11 23.91 -14.59
N LYS A 309 32.95 24.01 -15.64
CA LYS A 309 33.58 25.26 -16.10
C LYS A 309 33.03 25.77 -17.43
N GLN A 310 32.01 25.10 -17.97
CA GLN A 310 31.38 25.46 -19.25
C GLN A 310 30.02 26.14 -19.03
N ALA A 311 29.60 26.97 -19.98
CA ALA A 311 28.27 27.59 -19.97
C ALA A 311 27.13 26.60 -20.27
N ASP A 312 27.46 25.49 -20.92
CA ASP A 312 26.66 24.27 -21.00
C ASP A 312 27.38 23.22 -20.13
N ALA A 313 26.81 22.91 -18.97
CA ALA A 313 27.46 22.05 -18.00
C ALA A 313 27.65 20.61 -18.51
N SER A 314 26.79 20.16 -19.45
CA SER A 314 26.87 18.82 -20.03
C SER A 314 28.19 18.58 -20.79
N ALA A 315 28.85 19.65 -21.25
CA ALA A 315 30.06 19.60 -22.05
C ALA A 315 31.28 19.04 -21.30
N ASP A 316 31.37 19.25 -19.97
CA ASP A 316 32.44 18.70 -19.13
C ASP A 316 31.92 17.88 -17.93
N LYS A 317 30.60 17.91 -17.69
CA LYS A 317 29.89 17.11 -16.69
C LYS A 317 28.71 16.38 -17.34
N PRO A 318 28.92 15.20 -17.95
CA PRO A 318 27.84 14.43 -18.57
C PRO A 318 26.67 14.19 -17.60
N GLY A 319 25.45 14.41 -18.09
CA GLY A 319 24.21 14.27 -17.30
C GLY A 319 23.75 15.54 -16.58
N CYS A 320 24.55 16.61 -16.57
CA CYS A 320 24.12 17.91 -16.05
C CYS A 320 23.28 18.66 -17.08
N GLU A 321 22.12 19.17 -16.63
CA GLU A 321 21.16 19.87 -17.50
C GLU A 321 21.45 21.37 -17.59
N GLN A 322 22.21 21.93 -16.65
CA GLN A 322 22.41 23.37 -16.50
C GLN A 322 23.01 24.02 -17.76
N ASN A 323 22.31 24.99 -18.32
CA ASN A 323 22.70 25.64 -19.56
C ASN A 323 22.24 27.10 -19.61
N VAL A 324 23.15 28.01 -19.98
CA VAL A 324 22.80 29.41 -20.30
C VAL A 324 23.17 29.76 -21.73
N TYR A 325 22.37 30.62 -22.37
CA TYR A 325 22.62 31.10 -23.73
C TYR A 325 23.74 32.16 -23.77
N ALA A 326 24.96 31.75 -23.42
CA ALA A 326 26.15 32.60 -23.32
C ALA A 326 27.11 32.39 -24.49
N TYR A 327 26.67 32.68 -25.72
CA TYR A 327 27.44 32.42 -26.96
C TYR A 327 28.83 33.07 -27.02
N ASN A 328 29.06 34.11 -26.22
CA ASN A 328 30.33 34.81 -26.14
C ASN A 328 31.10 34.52 -24.86
N ALA A 329 30.70 33.53 -24.06
CA ALA A 329 31.46 33.09 -22.89
C ALA A 329 32.85 32.59 -23.31
N GLU A 330 33.87 32.99 -22.56
CA GLU A 330 35.21 32.44 -22.67
C GLU A 330 35.18 30.98 -22.18
N PRO A 331 35.69 30.02 -22.98
CA PRO A 331 35.69 28.61 -22.59
C PRO A 331 36.39 28.39 -21.24
N GLY A 332 35.76 27.60 -20.36
CA GLY A 332 36.32 27.32 -19.03
C GLY A 332 36.16 28.44 -18.00
N SER A 333 35.47 29.56 -18.34
CA SER A 333 35.29 30.69 -17.42
C SER A 333 34.05 30.60 -16.52
N ALA A 334 33.17 29.62 -16.74
CA ALA A 334 31.93 29.51 -15.97
C ALA A 334 32.20 29.05 -14.53
N THR A 335 31.43 29.61 -13.60
CA THR A 335 31.37 29.19 -12.21
C THR A 335 29.91 29.12 -11.81
N TRP A 336 29.42 27.90 -11.67
CA TRP A 336 28.06 27.60 -11.26
C TRP A 336 27.94 27.60 -9.74
N THR A 337 26.80 28.06 -9.24
CA THR A 337 26.40 27.97 -7.84
C THR A 337 25.09 27.21 -7.77
N ALA A 338 25.15 26.02 -7.16
CA ALA A 338 23.99 25.18 -6.95
C ALA A 338 22.98 25.84 -5.99
N PRO A 339 21.68 25.61 -6.20
CA PRO A 339 20.64 26.01 -5.25
C PRO A 339 20.77 25.19 -3.96
N THR A 340 20.53 25.86 -2.83
CA THR A 340 20.57 25.24 -1.49
C THR A 340 19.17 25.06 -0.90
N ASP A 341 18.18 25.76 -1.43
CA ASP A 341 16.77 25.62 -1.07
C ASP A 341 16.09 24.64 -2.04
N LEU A 342 15.88 23.42 -1.57
CA LEU A 342 15.22 22.34 -2.33
C LEU A 342 13.72 22.24 -2.02
N SER A 343 13.14 23.19 -1.27
CA SER A 343 11.74 23.15 -0.84
C SER A 343 10.72 23.18 -1.98
N LYS A 344 11.16 23.59 -3.19
CA LYS A 344 10.34 23.61 -4.41
C LYS A 344 10.34 22.29 -5.18
N LEU A 345 11.12 21.31 -4.75
CA LEU A 345 11.10 19.98 -5.36
C LEU A 345 9.92 19.17 -4.83
N GLU A 346 9.22 18.52 -5.75
CA GLU A 346 8.24 17.49 -5.47
C GLU A 346 8.83 16.11 -5.68
N TYR A 347 8.59 15.22 -4.72
CA TYR A 347 8.98 13.82 -4.78
C TYR A 347 7.73 12.96 -4.93
N ARG A 348 7.71 12.10 -5.95
CA ARG A 348 6.57 11.22 -6.24
C ARG A 348 7.09 9.79 -6.39
N ILE A 349 6.55 8.88 -5.60
CA ILE A 349 6.85 7.44 -5.70
C ILE A 349 6.32 6.94 -7.05
N GLY A 350 7.14 6.18 -7.77
CA GLY A 350 6.77 5.57 -9.04
C GLY A 350 5.62 4.59 -8.88
N TYR A 351 4.67 4.62 -9.81
CA TYR A 351 3.49 3.76 -9.76
C TYR A 351 3.85 2.28 -10.01
N ASP A 352 4.66 2.01 -11.02
CA ASP A 352 5.07 0.64 -11.38
C ASP A 352 6.28 0.15 -10.58
N ASN A 353 7.13 1.08 -10.12
CA ASN A 353 8.33 0.79 -9.34
C ASN A 353 8.45 1.80 -8.19
N PRO A 354 8.12 1.42 -6.95
CA PRO A 354 8.17 2.33 -5.82
C PRO A 354 9.59 2.79 -5.46
N ASP A 355 10.62 2.03 -5.85
CA ASP A 355 12.03 2.42 -5.65
C ASP A 355 12.46 3.55 -6.60
N GLU A 356 11.73 3.79 -7.68
CA GLU A 356 11.96 4.93 -8.58
C GLU A 356 11.12 6.14 -8.12
N VAL A 357 11.76 7.10 -7.46
CA VAL A 357 11.12 8.33 -7.02
C VAL A 357 11.35 9.42 -8.06
N SER A 358 10.29 9.87 -8.72
CA SER A 358 10.35 11.04 -9.60
C SER A 358 10.62 12.30 -8.78
N VAL A 359 11.58 13.10 -9.23
CA VAL A 359 11.93 14.40 -8.68
C VAL A 359 11.65 15.43 -9.74
N ASN A 360 10.85 16.44 -9.40
CA ASN A 360 10.56 17.53 -10.32
C ASN A 360 10.37 18.85 -9.59
N GLY A 361 10.80 19.94 -10.21
CA GLY A 361 10.61 21.27 -9.65
C GLY A 361 11.55 22.31 -10.24
N GLN A 362 11.28 23.57 -9.93
CA GLN A 362 12.11 24.68 -10.39
C GLN A 362 13.21 24.98 -9.35
N LEU A 363 14.45 24.92 -9.80
CA LEU A 363 15.63 25.17 -9.00
C LEU A 363 16.47 26.27 -9.67
N PRO A 364 16.44 27.52 -9.17
CA PRO A 364 17.20 28.60 -9.77
C PRO A 364 18.69 28.43 -9.48
N TRP A 365 19.46 28.15 -10.53
CA TRP A 365 20.91 28.16 -10.53
C TRP A 365 21.42 29.56 -10.84
N SER A 366 22.63 29.88 -10.36
CA SER A 366 23.34 31.06 -10.82
C SER A 366 24.68 30.68 -11.44
N VAL A 367 25.03 31.34 -12.53
CA VAL A 367 26.31 31.16 -13.21
C VAL A 367 26.98 32.50 -13.41
N THR A 368 28.26 32.57 -13.08
CA THR A 368 29.11 33.71 -13.39
C THR A 368 30.16 33.28 -14.40
N TYR A 369 30.33 34.03 -15.48
CA TYR A 369 31.29 33.73 -16.55
C TYR A 369 31.92 35.01 -17.09
N ARG A 370 33.03 34.85 -17.84
CA ARG A 370 33.72 35.96 -18.51
C ARG A 370 33.38 35.95 -19.98
N THR A 371 33.09 37.10 -20.58
CA THR A 371 32.88 37.22 -22.02
C THR A 371 34.22 37.33 -22.76
N THR A 372 34.24 36.83 -23.99
CA THR A 372 35.34 37.03 -24.93
C THR A 372 35.42 38.50 -25.35
N ALA A 373 36.63 39.07 -25.35
CA ALA A 373 36.86 40.42 -25.83
C ALA A 373 36.75 40.48 -27.36
N THR A 374 36.23 41.60 -27.88
CA THR A 374 36.17 41.88 -29.32
C THR A 374 36.93 43.17 -29.62
N SER A 375 37.12 43.52 -30.89
CA SER A 375 37.76 44.78 -31.29
C SER A 375 37.04 46.04 -30.81
N TYR A 376 35.77 45.92 -30.40
CA TYR A 376 34.92 47.05 -29.99
C TYR A 376 34.44 46.96 -28.53
N ARG A 377 34.62 45.82 -27.84
CA ARG A 377 34.18 45.63 -26.45
C ARG A 377 35.20 44.83 -25.64
N PRO A 378 35.61 45.30 -24.45
CA PRO A 378 36.45 44.52 -23.56
C PRO A 378 35.71 43.28 -23.03
N ALA A 379 36.47 42.32 -22.51
CA ALA A 379 35.91 41.20 -21.76
C ALA A 379 35.26 41.72 -20.47
N GLU A 380 34.10 41.17 -20.15
CA GLU A 380 33.27 41.55 -19.00
C GLU A 380 32.89 40.31 -18.20
N THR A 381 32.70 40.46 -16.90
CA THR A 381 32.09 39.42 -16.07
C THR A 381 30.58 39.59 -16.09
N LYS A 382 29.86 38.51 -16.42
CA LYS A 382 28.40 38.46 -16.39
C LYS A 382 27.94 37.42 -15.38
N THR A 383 26.80 37.69 -14.77
CA THR A 383 26.08 36.74 -13.92
C THR A 383 24.69 36.58 -14.46
N GLU A 384 24.28 35.33 -14.68
CA GLU A 384 22.95 34.96 -15.17
C GLU A 384 22.32 33.95 -14.21
N GLN A 385 21.00 33.85 -14.28
CA GLN A 385 20.24 32.84 -13.57
C GLN A 385 19.77 31.82 -14.60
N ASP A 386 19.99 30.55 -14.30
CA ASP A 386 19.36 29.45 -14.99
C ASP A 386 18.15 29.00 -14.15
N ASN A 387 16.97 29.07 -14.74
CA ASN A 387 15.70 28.76 -14.07
C ASN A 387 15.07 27.50 -14.64
N GLU A 388 15.88 26.65 -15.26
CA GLU A 388 15.46 25.39 -15.86
C GLU A 388 14.75 24.49 -14.83
N PHE A 389 13.80 23.73 -15.35
CA PHE A 389 12.97 22.84 -14.56
C PHE A 389 13.69 21.50 -14.44
N MET A 390 14.08 21.12 -13.23
CA MET A 390 14.67 19.83 -12.97
C MET A 390 13.59 18.76 -13.11
N TYR A 391 13.87 17.71 -13.89
CA TYR A 391 13.00 16.56 -14.04
C TYR A 391 13.83 15.29 -14.20
N GLY A 392 13.53 14.28 -13.38
CA GLY A 392 14.24 13.03 -13.40
C GLY A 392 13.82 12.12 -12.26
N LYS A 393 14.67 11.18 -11.89
CA LYS A 393 14.34 10.17 -10.87
C LYS A 393 15.51 9.79 -9.99
N VAL A 394 15.19 9.40 -8.76
CA VAL A 394 16.12 8.75 -7.82
C VAL A 394 15.77 7.28 -7.71
N ASP A 395 16.76 6.42 -7.89
CA ASP A 395 16.66 4.99 -7.61
C ASP A 395 17.07 4.70 -6.16
N LEU A 396 16.09 4.37 -5.32
CA LEU A 396 16.27 4.03 -3.90
C LEU A 396 16.80 2.60 -3.67
N SER A 397 16.80 1.75 -4.70
CA SER A 397 17.39 0.41 -4.64
C SER A 397 18.92 0.42 -4.78
N ALA A 398 19.47 1.51 -5.31
CA ALA A 398 20.91 1.73 -5.42
C ALA A 398 21.57 2.10 -4.07
N ASP A 399 22.83 1.70 -3.89
CA ASP A 399 23.63 2.04 -2.69
C ASP A 399 24.97 2.69 -3.09
N PRO A 400 25.11 4.02 -2.95
CA PRO A 400 24.10 4.98 -2.51
C PRO A 400 23.03 5.25 -3.59
N PRO A 401 21.84 5.76 -3.23
CA PRO A 401 20.84 6.23 -4.18
C PRO A 401 21.38 7.30 -5.13
N THR A 402 20.96 7.26 -6.40
CA THR A 402 21.47 8.16 -7.45
C THR A 402 20.32 8.87 -8.17
N TYR A 403 20.46 10.18 -8.36
CA TYR A 403 19.59 10.95 -9.25
C TYR A 403 20.06 10.80 -10.71
N THR A 404 19.10 10.62 -11.62
CA THR A 404 19.29 10.65 -13.07
C THR A 404 18.29 11.63 -13.67
N ALA A 405 18.81 12.60 -14.44
CA ALA A 405 18.03 13.49 -15.30
C ALA A 405 17.39 12.71 -16.45
N ASP A 406 16.18 13.11 -16.88
CA ASP A 406 15.35 12.44 -17.89
C ASP A 406 15.43 13.06 -19.30
#